data_AF-A0A9P4RC26-F1
#
_entry.id   AF-A0A9P4RC26-F1
#
_cell.length_a   1.000
_cell.length_b   1.000
_cell.length_c   1.000
_cell.angle_alpha   90.00
_cell.angle_beta   90.00
_cell.angle_gamma   90.00
#
_symmetry.space_group_name_H-M   'P 1'
#
loop_
_entity.id
_entity.type
_entity.pdbx_description
1 polymer ?
#
loop_
_entity_poly.entity_id
_entity_poly.type
_entity_poly.pdbx_seq_one_letter_code
_entity_poly.pdbx_strand_id
1 'polypeptide(L)'
;MVATEGTVNTHVVQVGGPNGSTEFLPNNVKAMPGDLVQFQFNVKNHSVVQSTFDQPCIPIQNVMANKTDAFFSGFMLSNHTFGSPSTAGVLTYTVRVMDEKPIWFYCSQAKHCQSGMVGAINAAETGNKTVAAFAQLAGAATENLTPGQAPGAGVESPSGAPAAPGAPGATESAAAGGGAGASGTAAASATGTAAGNSPAQQTTNAAPGRFASASRDSIFGLGLAGLAAFVAL
;
A
#
# COMPACT_ATOMS: atom_id res chain seq x y z
N MET A 1 -29.37 4.32 13.14
CA MET A 1 -28.42 3.56 13.97
C MET A 1 -27.17 4.42 14.10
N VAL A 2 -26.93 4.96 15.30
CA VAL A 2 -25.73 5.77 15.57
C VAL A 2 -24.59 4.78 15.75
N ALA A 3 -23.58 4.84 14.88
CA ALA A 3 -22.34 4.11 15.09
C ALA A 3 -21.72 4.65 16.38
N THR A 4 -21.69 3.84 17.43
CA THR A 4 -20.83 4.08 18.57
C THR A 4 -19.40 4.15 18.01
N GLU A 5 -18.68 5.25 18.23
CA GLU A 5 -17.26 5.32 17.87
C GLU A 5 -16.50 4.32 18.74
N GLY A 6 -16.47 3.07 18.27
CA GLY A 6 -15.65 2.02 18.84
C GLY A 6 -14.19 2.38 18.65
N THR A 7 -13.37 2.11 19.68
CA THR A 7 -11.92 2.24 19.62
C THR A 7 -11.38 1.48 18.41
N VAL A 8 -10.73 2.18 17.48
CA VAL A 8 -10.04 1.56 16.34
C VAL A 8 -8.75 0.93 16.86
N ASN A 9 -8.66 -0.40 16.83
CA ASN A 9 -7.43 -1.09 17.21
C ASN A 9 -6.50 -1.21 16.01
N THR A 10 -5.19 -1.13 16.26
CA THR A 10 -4.17 -1.43 15.26
C THR A 10 -3.47 -2.74 15.63
N HIS A 11 -3.60 -3.73 14.77
CA HIS A 11 -2.95 -5.03 14.87
C HIS A 11 -1.66 -4.99 14.05
N VAL A 12 -0.53 -5.33 14.65
CA VAL A 12 0.76 -5.31 13.96
C VAL A 12 1.12 -6.69 13.43
N VAL A 13 1.52 -6.76 12.16
CA VAL A 13 2.12 -7.95 11.54
C VAL A 13 3.53 -7.60 11.10
N GLN A 14 4.52 -8.28 11.67
CA GLN A 14 5.90 -8.19 11.24
C GLN A 14 6.09 -8.95 9.92
N VAL A 15 6.62 -8.28 8.91
CA VAL A 15 6.91 -8.85 7.58
C VAL A 15 8.41 -9.12 7.48
N GLY A 16 8.77 -10.40 7.45
CA GLY A 16 10.14 -10.83 7.70
C GLY A 16 10.38 -11.04 9.20
N GLY A 17 10.87 -12.22 9.57
CA GLY A 17 11.05 -12.61 10.96
C GLY A 17 12.50 -12.56 11.45
N PRO A 18 12.78 -13.15 12.63
CA PRO A 18 14.12 -13.26 13.19
C PRO A 18 15.13 -13.84 12.19
N ASN A 19 16.37 -13.34 12.21
CA ASN A 19 17.43 -13.77 11.30
C ASN A 19 17.10 -13.58 9.80
N GLY A 20 16.12 -12.73 9.47
CA GLY A 20 15.67 -12.49 8.10
C GLY A 20 14.90 -13.65 7.51
N SER A 21 14.20 -14.45 8.33
CA SER A 21 13.26 -15.47 7.84
C SER A 21 12.15 -14.83 6.99
N THR A 22 11.61 -15.61 6.05
CA THR A 22 10.54 -15.19 5.13
C THR A 22 9.18 -15.60 5.69
N GLU A 23 8.65 -14.83 6.62
CA GLU A 23 7.40 -15.13 7.31
C GLU A 23 6.61 -13.87 7.69
N PHE A 24 5.33 -14.04 7.99
CA PHE A 24 4.48 -13.04 8.62
C PHE A 24 4.28 -13.40 10.09
N LEU A 25 4.52 -12.46 11.01
CA LEU A 25 4.44 -12.71 12.45
C LEU A 25 3.57 -11.66 13.16
N PRO A 26 2.40 -12.03 13.72
CA PRO A 26 1.75 -13.34 13.56
C PRO A 26 1.28 -13.56 12.11
N ASN A 27 1.13 -14.83 11.72
CA ASN A 27 0.60 -15.20 10.39
C ASN A 27 -0.94 -15.24 10.34
N ASN A 28 -1.61 -15.05 11.48
CA ASN A 28 -3.05 -14.87 11.59
C ASN A 28 -3.35 -13.77 12.61
N VAL A 29 -4.17 -12.80 12.25
CA VAL A 29 -4.63 -11.73 13.15
C VAL A 29 -6.15 -11.75 13.24
N LYS A 30 -6.71 -11.57 14.44
CA LYS A 30 -8.15 -11.43 14.67
C LYS A 30 -8.47 -9.95 14.84
N ALA A 31 -9.34 -9.42 13.99
CA ALA A 31 -9.63 -8.00 13.91
C ALA A 31 -11.11 -7.74 13.61
N MET A 32 -11.69 -6.76 14.29
CA MET A 32 -13.09 -6.37 14.10
C MET A 32 -13.26 -5.44 12.90
N PRO A 33 -14.47 -5.33 12.31
CA PRO A 33 -14.74 -4.31 11.31
C PRO A 33 -14.40 -2.92 11.85
N GLY A 34 -13.60 -2.16 11.12
CA GLY A 34 -13.11 -0.85 11.53
C GLY A 34 -11.67 -0.83 12.04
N ASP A 35 -11.13 -1.96 12.50
CA ASP A 35 -9.73 -2.09 12.92
C ASP A 35 -8.76 -1.92 11.74
N LEU A 36 -7.49 -1.68 12.08
CA LEU A 36 -6.38 -1.59 11.15
C LEU A 36 -5.42 -2.78 11.35
N VAL A 37 -4.93 -3.34 10.26
CA VAL A 37 -3.79 -4.27 10.25
C VAL A 37 -2.61 -3.56 9.61
N GLN A 38 -1.58 -3.27 10.41
CA GLN A 38 -0.36 -2.63 9.96
C GLN A 38 0.76 -3.64 9.79
N PHE A 39 1.20 -3.80 8.56
CA PHE A 39 2.36 -4.58 8.18
C PHE A 39 3.62 -3.74 8.36
N GLN A 40 4.57 -4.22 9.17
CA GLN A 40 5.85 -3.56 9.44
C GLN A 40 6.98 -4.39 8.82
N PHE A 41 7.72 -3.81 7.89
CA PHE A 41 8.68 -4.56 7.07
C PHE A 41 10.08 -4.56 7.69
N ASN A 42 10.55 -5.76 8.01
CA ASN A 42 11.92 -6.02 8.46
C ASN A 42 12.83 -6.34 7.27
N VAL A 43 14.10 -6.64 7.58
CA VAL A 43 15.16 -6.90 6.61
C VAL A 43 14.72 -7.76 5.41
N LYS A 44 15.34 -7.49 4.26
CA LYS A 44 15.08 -8.06 2.92
C LYS A 44 13.97 -7.32 2.16
N ASN A 45 13.63 -7.83 0.99
CA ASN A 45 12.55 -7.34 0.15
C ASN A 45 11.34 -8.25 0.30
N HIS A 46 10.22 -7.70 0.74
CA HIS A 46 8.97 -8.43 0.89
C HIS A 46 7.81 -7.63 0.33
N SER A 47 6.68 -8.30 0.12
CA SER A 47 5.42 -7.65 -0.24
C SER A 47 4.28 -8.27 0.53
N VAL A 48 3.13 -7.59 0.51
CA VAL A 48 1.84 -8.09 0.99
C VAL A 48 0.87 -7.97 -0.17
N VAL A 49 0.42 -9.11 -0.70
CA VAL A 49 -0.52 -9.19 -1.82
C VAL A 49 -1.75 -9.97 -1.37
N GLN A 50 -2.94 -9.45 -1.65
CA GLN A 50 -4.18 -10.18 -1.39
C GLN A 50 -4.37 -11.32 -2.40
N SER A 51 -4.87 -12.46 -1.93
CA SER A 51 -5.22 -13.64 -2.73
C SER A 51 -6.55 -14.24 -2.27
N THR A 52 -7.04 -15.26 -2.97
CA THR A 52 -8.09 -16.15 -2.45
C THR A 52 -7.46 -17.28 -1.64
N PHE A 53 -8.24 -17.95 -0.79
CA PHE A 53 -7.76 -19.14 -0.07
C PHE A 53 -7.33 -20.27 -1.03
N ASP A 54 -8.13 -20.51 -2.08
CA ASP A 54 -7.97 -21.67 -2.94
C ASP A 54 -6.83 -21.50 -3.97
N GLN A 55 -6.39 -20.25 -4.20
CA GLN A 55 -5.29 -19.92 -5.11
C GLN A 55 -4.28 -18.99 -4.42
N PRO A 56 -3.50 -19.50 -3.44
CA PRO A 56 -2.35 -18.78 -2.91
C PRO A 56 -1.35 -18.45 -4.02
N CYS A 57 -0.51 -17.46 -3.77
CA CYS A 57 0.55 -17.02 -4.69
C CYS A 57 0.06 -16.39 -6.00
N ILE A 58 -1.26 -16.19 -6.14
CA ILE A 58 -1.90 -15.54 -7.29
C ILE A 58 -2.64 -14.30 -6.78
N PRO A 59 -2.44 -13.12 -7.41
CA PRO A 59 -3.13 -11.90 -7.01
C PRO A 59 -4.64 -12.10 -7.13
N ILE A 60 -5.38 -11.62 -6.15
CA ILE A 60 -6.83 -11.79 -6.10
C ILE A 60 -7.52 -11.22 -7.35
N GLN A 61 -6.97 -10.20 -8.01
CA GLN A 61 -7.52 -9.65 -9.26
C GLN A 61 -7.42 -10.62 -10.44
N ASN A 62 -6.42 -11.51 -10.47
CA ASN A 62 -6.30 -12.54 -11.49
C ASN A 62 -7.35 -13.65 -11.30
N VAL A 63 -7.85 -13.83 -10.07
CA VAL A 63 -8.85 -14.85 -9.71
C VAL A 63 -10.27 -14.29 -9.77
N MET A 64 -10.45 -13.06 -9.31
CA MET A 64 -11.73 -12.35 -9.24
C MET A 64 -11.63 -11.06 -10.05
N ALA A 65 -12.00 -11.13 -11.34
CA ALA A 65 -11.88 -10.02 -12.28
C ALA A 65 -12.59 -8.71 -11.83
N ASN A 66 -13.63 -8.82 -11.00
CA ASN A 66 -14.40 -7.67 -10.50
C ASN A 66 -13.89 -7.13 -9.15
N LYS A 67 -12.78 -7.67 -8.61
CA LYS A 67 -12.19 -7.21 -7.34
C LYS A 67 -11.42 -5.91 -7.56
N THR A 68 -12.01 -4.78 -7.19
CA THR A 68 -11.45 -3.43 -7.37
C THR A 68 -10.78 -2.86 -6.12
N ASP A 69 -11.05 -3.46 -4.96
CA ASP A 69 -10.55 -3.07 -3.63
C ASP A 69 -9.44 -4.01 -3.13
N ALA A 70 -8.76 -4.69 -4.05
CA ALA A 70 -7.63 -5.55 -3.74
C ALA A 70 -6.41 -4.74 -3.27
N PHE A 71 -5.68 -5.25 -2.27
CA PHE A 71 -4.49 -4.58 -1.76
C PHE A 71 -3.18 -5.22 -2.25
N PHE A 72 -2.19 -4.36 -2.46
CA PHE A 72 -0.81 -4.69 -2.74
C PHE A 72 0.09 -3.61 -2.14
N SER A 73 1.03 -3.99 -1.27
CA SER A 73 1.96 -3.04 -0.65
C SER A 73 3.03 -2.49 -1.59
N GLY A 74 3.20 -3.08 -2.77
CA GLY A 74 4.47 -3.01 -3.50
C GLY A 74 5.55 -3.86 -2.83
N PHE A 75 6.75 -3.83 -3.41
CA PHE A 75 7.96 -4.40 -2.82
C PHE A 75 8.59 -3.41 -1.86
N MET A 76 8.77 -3.84 -0.62
CA MET A 76 9.29 -3.04 0.48
C MET A 76 10.67 -3.57 0.85
N LEU A 77 11.71 -3.04 0.21
CA LEU A 77 13.10 -3.33 0.54
C LEU A 77 13.47 -2.58 1.83
N SER A 78 13.59 -3.33 2.92
CA SER A 78 13.87 -2.78 4.25
C SER A 78 15.21 -3.29 4.78
N ASN A 79 15.86 -2.47 5.60
CA ASN A 79 17.02 -2.83 6.41
C ASN A 79 16.69 -2.82 7.92
N HIS A 80 15.41 -2.70 8.28
CA HIS A 80 14.97 -2.68 9.67
C HIS A 80 15.14 -4.05 10.33
N THR A 81 15.82 -4.11 11.47
CA THR A 81 16.05 -5.35 12.21
C THR A 81 14.80 -5.76 12.98
N PHE A 82 14.40 -7.02 12.85
CA PHE A 82 13.30 -7.59 13.62
C PHE A 82 13.52 -7.38 15.14
N GLY A 83 12.47 -6.94 15.84
CA GLY A 83 12.50 -6.71 17.28
C GLY A 83 13.29 -5.46 17.73
N SER A 84 13.80 -4.66 16.78
CA SER A 84 14.40 -3.36 17.10
C SER A 84 13.37 -2.45 17.79
N PRO A 85 13.74 -1.77 18.89
CA PRO A 85 12.88 -0.80 19.56
C PRO A 85 12.76 0.52 18.77
N SER A 86 13.64 0.76 17.80
CA SER A 86 13.59 1.95 16.95
C SER A 86 12.47 1.83 15.93
N THR A 87 11.56 2.79 15.91
CA THR A 87 10.53 2.90 14.85
C THR A 87 10.99 3.74 13.67
N ALA A 88 12.17 4.36 13.76
CA ALA A 88 12.71 5.20 12.68
C ALA A 88 13.05 4.33 11.47
N GLY A 89 12.52 4.71 10.30
CA GLY A 89 12.80 4.03 9.03
C GLY A 89 12.04 2.72 8.82
N VAL A 90 11.13 2.34 9.73
CA VAL A 90 10.24 1.19 9.51
C VAL A 90 9.30 1.51 8.35
N LEU A 91 9.41 0.75 7.27
CA LEU A 91 8.44 0.79 6.19
C LEU A 91 7.16 0.11 6.65
N THR A 92 6.01 0.75 6.41
CA THR A 92 4.70 0.21 6.83
C THR A 92 3.69 0.21 5.69
N TYR A 93 2.76 -0.75 5.75
CA TYR A 93 1.58 -0.81 4.89
C TYR A 93 0.37 -1.12 5.77
N THR A 94 -0.71 -0.36 5.64
CA THR A 94 -1.87 -0.50 6.54
C THR A 94 -3.12 -0.85 5.74
N VAL A 95 -3.82 -1.90 6.18
CA VAL A 95 -5.09 -2.35 5.61
C VAL A 95 -6.19 -2.14 6.64
N ARG A 96 -7.31 -1.54 6.22
CA ARG A 96 -8.53 -1.44 7.05
C ARG A 96 -9.36 -2.71 6.92
N VAL A 97 -9.81 -3.25 8.04
CA VAL A 97 -10.71 -4.40 8.08
C VAL A 97 -12.14 -3.92 7.86
N MET A 98 -12.79 -4.42 6.81
CA MET A 98 -14.13 -3.96 6.39
C MET A 98 -15.24 -4.85 6.94
N ASP A 99 -14.99 -6.14 7.12
CA ASP A 99 -15.89 -7.11 7.72
C ASP A 99 -15.08 -8.23 8.41
N GLU A 100 -15.78 -9.15 9.08
CA GLU A 100 -15.14 -10.27 9.80
C GLU A 100 -14.76 -11.44 8.88
N LYS A 101 -14.94 -11.33 7.55
CA LYS A 101 -14.62 -12.43 6.64
C LYS A 101 -13.12 -12.63 6.56
N PRO A 102 -12.65 -13.89 6.38
CA PRO A 102 -11.23 -14.16 6.22
C PRO A 102 -10.62 -13.45 5.00
N ILE A 103 -9.48 -12.79 5.22
CA ILE A 103 -8.64 -12.19 4.17
C ILE A 103 -7.34 -12.99 4.10
N TRP A 104 -6.93 -13.40 2.90
CA TRP A 104 -5.75 -14.20 2.67
C TRP A 104 -4.70 -13.39 1.91
N PHE A 105 -3.44 -13.46 2.34
CA PHE A 105 -2.36 -12.69 1.73
C PHE A 105 -1.05 -13.47 1.69
N TYR A 106 -0.17 -13.08 0.78
CA TYR A 106 1.11 -13.72 0.55
C TYR A 106 2.20 -12.70 0.18
N CYS A 107 3.46 -13.17 0.21
CA CYS A 107 4.59 -12.43 -0.33
C CYS A 107 4.91 -12.88 -1.76
N SER A 108 4.85 -11.93 -2.71
CA SER A 108 5.09 -12.19 -4.13
C SER A 108 6.57 -12.19 -4.52
N GLN A 109 7.49 -12.04 -3.55
CA GLN A 109 8.92 -12.09 -3.81
C GLN A 109 9.37 -13.52 -4.11
N ALA A 110 9.92 -13.74 -5.32
CA ALA A 110 10.55 -15.00 -5.71
C ALA A 110 9.73 -16.24 -5.28
N LYS A 111 10.30 -17.12 -4.45
CA LYS A 111 9.62 -18.31 -3.91
C LYS A 111 9.09 -18.14 -2.48
N HIS A 112 9.00 -16.91 -1.96
CA HIS A 112 8.58 -16.69 -0.57
C HIS A 112 7.20 -17.29 -0.29
N CYS A 113 6.21 -17.11 -1.19
CA CYS A 113 4.89 -17.71 -1.03
C CYS A 113 4.93 -19.24 -0.95
N GLN A 114 5.62 -19.90 -1.91
CA GLN A 114 5.78 -21.36 -1.89
C GLN A 114 6.57 -21.87 -0.68
N SER A 115 7.47 -21.06 -0.15
CA SER A 115 8.19 -21.35 1.10
C SER A 115 7.33 -21.12 2.36
N GLY A 116 6.05 -20.81 2.22
CA GLY A 116 5.11 -20.64 3.33
C GLY A 116 4.99 -19.21 3.85
N MET A 117 5.52 -18.20 3.14
CA MET A 117 5.33 -16.79 3.49
C MET A 117 3.92 -16.32 3.09
N VAL A 118 2.94 -16.83 3.83
CA VAL A 118 1.52 -16.56 3.70
C VAL A 118 0.91 -16.25 5.05
N GLY A 119 -0.20 -15.53 5.04
CA GLY A 119 -0.92 -15.19 6.26
C GLY A 119 -2.38 -14.85 6.00
N ALA A 120 -3.10 -14.57 7.08
CA ALA A 120 -4.49 -14.20 7.02
C ALA A 120 -4.91 -13.18 8.08
N ILE A 121 -6.02 -12.51 7.81
CA ILE A 121 -6.81 -11.79 8.79
C ILE A 121 -8.10 -12.59 8.97
N ASN A 122 -8.50 -12.84 10.22
CA ASN A 122 -9.73 -13.54 10.58
C ASN A 122 -9.85 -14.99 10.07
N ALA A 123 -8.75 -15.67 9.71
CA ALA A 123 -8.82 -17.09 9.35
C ALA A 123 -9.26 -17.95 10.54
N ALA A 124 -10.01 -19.02 10.27
CA ALA A 124 -10.42 -19.97 11.30
C ALA A 124 -9.19 -20.66 11.92
N GLU A 125 -9.27 -20.98 13.21
CA GLU A 125 -8.20 -21.70 13.91
C GLU A 125 -8.25 -23.21 13.65
N THR A 126 -9.44 -23.72 13.31
CA THR A 126 -9.69 -25.13 13.02
C THR A 126 -10.54 -25.28 11.76
N GLY A 127 -10.68 -26.52 11.28
CA GLY A 127 -11.44 -26.85 10.07
C GLY A 127 -10.61 -26.73 8.80
N ASN A 128 -11.29 -26.55 7.66
CA ASN A 128 -10.66 -26.69 6.35
C ASN A 128 -9.96 -25.42 5.85
N LYS A 129 -10.31 -24.24 6.38
CA LYS A 129 -9.77 -22.94 5.94
C LYS A 129 -8.96 -22.27 7.05
N THR A 130 -7.82 -22.89 7.39
CA THR A 130 -6.84 -22.39 8.37
C THR A 130 -5.61 -21.85 7.66
N VAL A 131 -4.77 -21.06 8.35
CA VAL A 131 -3.48 -20.60 7.80
C VAL A 131 -2.54 -21.77 7.49
N ALA A 132 -2.61 -22.87 8.26
CA ALA A 132 -1.84 -24.07 7.95
C ALA A 132 -2.28 -24.72 6.63
N ALA A 133 -3.59 -24.84 6.39
CA ALA A 133 -4.11 -25.34 5.12
C ALA A 133 -3.74 -24.40 3.95
N PHE A 134 -3.77 -23.10 4.18
CA PHE A 134 -3.36 -22.10 3.19
C PHE A 134 -1.86 -22.22 2.83
N ALA A 135 -1.00 -22.41 3.83
CA ALA A 135 0.43 -22.64 3.62
C ALA A 135 0.71 -23.95 2.85
N GLN A 136 -0.07 -25.01 3.09
CA GLN A 136 0.03 -26.26 2.32
C GLN A 136 -0.32 -26.04 0.84
N LEU A 137 -1.41 -25.32 0.56
CA LEU A 137 -1.78 -24.96 -0.81
C LEU A 137 -0.69 -24.09 -1.48
N ALA A 138 -0.12 -23.15 -0.72
CA ALA A 138 0.95 -22.27 -1.22
C ALA A 138 2.20 -23.06 -1.59
N GLY A 139 2.59 -24.05 -0.78
CA GLY A 139 3.73 -24.93 -1.08
C GLY A 139 3.55 -25.77 -2.35
N ALA A 140 2.32 -26.01 -2.78
CA ALA A 140 2.00 -26.70 -4.02
C ALA A 140 1.85 -25.76 -5.24
N ALA A 141 1.89 -24.44 -5.05
CA ALA A 141 1.72 -23.48 -6.12
C ALA A 141 2.91 -23.49 -7.11
N THR A 142 2.62 -23.61 -8.40
CA THR A 142 3.64 -23.69 -9.46
C THR A 142 4.31 -22.35 -9.76
N GLU A 143 3.61 -21.25 -9.50
CA GLU A 143 4.06 -19.88 -9.74
C GLU A 143 3.80 -18.96 -8.55
N ASN A 144 4.45 -17.79 -8.54
CA ASN A 144 4.21 -16.73 -7.56
C ASN A 144 4.14 -15.42 -8.34
N LEU A 145 2.93 -14.90 -8.48
CA LEU A 145 2.68 -13.73 -9.32
C LEU A 145 2.59 -12.48 -8.45
N THR A 146 3.19 -11.40 -8.91
CA THR A 146 2.94 -10.03 -8.44
C THR A 146 1.74 -9.45 -9.21
N PRO A 147 0.91 -8.60 -8.58
CA PRO A 147 -0.16 -7.89 -9.28
C PRO A 147 0.34 -7.23 -10.56
N GLY A 148 -0.38 -7.46 -11.67
CA GLY A 148 -0.01 -7.00 -13.01
C GLY A 148 0.77 -8.02 -13.85
N GLN A 149 1.24 -9.13 -13.27
CA GLN A 149 1.81 -10.23 -14.03
C GLN A 149 0.73 -11.17 -14.57
N ALA A 150 0.91 -11.64 -15.80
CA ALA A 150 0.11 -12.71 -16.38
C ALA A 150 0.64 -14.09 -15.92
N PRO A 151 -0.25 -15.10 -15.77
CA PRO A 151 0.18 -16.47 -15.53
C PRO A 151 1.17 -16.96 -16.59
N GLY A 152 2.17 -17.72 -16.18
CA GLY A 152 3.21 -18.23 -17.08
C GLY A 152 4.24 -17.18 -17.55
N ALA A 153 4.22 -15.96 -17.01
CA ALA A 153 5.21 -14.91 -17.32
C ALA A 153 6.64 -15.18 -16.78
N GLY A 154 6.88 -16.34 -16.16
CA GLY A 154 8.17 -16.67 -15.54
C GLY A 154 8.40 -15.92 -14.22
N VAL A 155 9.33 -16.43 -13.40
CA VAL A 155 9.71 -15.82 -12.12
C VAL A 155 10.65 -14.63 -12.33
N GLU A 156 10.16 -13.59 -12.98
CA GLU A 156 10.89 -12.31 -13.01
C GLU A 156 10.84 -11.72 -11.60
N SER A 157 11.98 -11.62 -10.93
CA SER A 157 12.09 -10.94 -9.63
C SER A 157 12.17 -9.43 -9.89
N PRO A 158 11.16 -8.63 -9.51
CA PRO A 158 11.29 -7.17 -9.55
C PRO A 158 12.20 -6.74 -8.39
N SER A 159 13.50 -6.72 -8.68
CA SER A 159 14.50 -6.08 -7.83
C SER A 159 14.52 -4.58 -8.16
N GLY A 160 13.69 -3.76 -7.49
CA GLY A 160 13.87 -2.30 -7.57
C GLY A 160 12.65 -1.43 -7.28
N ALA A 161 12.96 -0.27 -6.67
CA ALA A 161 12.13 0.90 -6.35
C ALA A 161 11.12 1.34 -7.44
N PRO A 162 10.08 2.15 -7.11
CA PRO A 162 9.02 2.50 -8.05
C PRO A 162 9.58 3.06 -9.37
N ALA A 163 9.14 2.48 -10.47
CA ALA A 163 9.39 2.99 -11.81
C ALA A 163 8.78 4.40 -11.93
N ALA A 164 9.61 5.37 -12.30
CA ALA A 164 9.13 6.67 -12.78
C ALA A 164 8.26 6.46 -14.03
N PRO A 165 7.24 7.31 -14.28
CA PRO A 165 6.47 7.23 -15.51
C PRO A 165 7.41 7.43 -16.71
N GLY A 166 7.49 6.42 -17.57
CA GLY A 166 8.28 6.48 -18.80
C GLY A 166 7.74 7.58 -19.72
N ALA A 167 8.65 8.44 -20.19
CA ALA A 167 8.38 9.33 -21.31
C ALA A 167 8.15 8.49 -22.58
N PRO A 168 7.19 8.86 -23.45
CA PRO A 168 6.97 8.13 -24.70
C PRO A 168 8.18 8.29 -25.62
N GLY A 169 8.59 7.15 -26.20
CA GLY A 169 9.80 7.01 -26.99
C GLY A 169 9.83 7.89 -28.24
N ALA A 170 11.03 8.39 -28.55
CA ALA A 170 11.35 8.92 -29.86
C ALA A 170 11.74 7.75 -30.77
N THR A 171 10.85 7.41 -31.69
CA THR A 171 11.16 6.62 -32.88
C THR A 171 11.98 7.47 -33.83
N GLU A 172 13.20 7.05 -34.15
CA GLU A 172 13.91 7.56 -35.32
C GLU A 172 13.29 6.98 -36.60
N SER A 173 12.94 7.86 -37.54
CA SER A 173 12.97 7.52 -38.97
C SER A 173 13.15 8.79 -39.81
N ALA A 174 14.01 8.64 -40.80
CA ALA A 174 14.52 9.65 -41.70
C ALA A 174 13.48 10.16 -42.71
N ALA A 175 13.87 11.27 -43.35
CA ALA A 175 13.10 12.15 -44.22
C ALA A 175 12.44 11.54 -45.47
N ALA A 176 11.31 12.14 -45.88
CA ALA A 176 11.03 12.63 -47.24
C ALA A 176 9.72 13.45 -47.23
N GLY A 177 9.71 14.59 -47.92
CA GLY A 177 8.66 15.62 -47.81
C GLY A 177 7.55 15.58 -48.85
N GLY A 178 6.66 16.58 -48.73
CA GLY A 178 5.88 17.17 -49.82
C GLY A 178 4.40 16.79 -49.90
N GLY A 179 3.53 17.80 -49.86
CA GLY A 179 2.26 17.76 -50.60
C GLY A 179 0.97 17.88 -49.79
N ALA A 180 0.31 19.03 -49.94
CA ALA A 180 -1.01 19.39 -49.38
C ALA A 180 -2.19 18.56 -49.93
N GLY A 181 -3.32 18.53 -49.20
CA GLY A 181 -4.61 18.15 -49.77
C GLY A 181 -5.76 17.84 -48.81
N ALA A 182 -6.60 18.85 -48.58
CA ALA A 182 -8.07 18.85 -48.45
C ALA A 182 -8.84 17.90 -47.50
N SER A 183 -9.53 18.55 -46.54
CA SER A 183 -10.98 18.52 -46.22
C SER A 183 -11.77 17.21 -46.12
N GLY A 184 -12.40 17.00 -44.95
CA GLY A 184 -13.56 16.11 -44.80
C GLY A 184 -14.09 15.93 -43.38
N THR A 185 -15.09 16.77 -43.03
CA THR A 185 -16.28 16.50 -42.16
C THR A 185 -16.16 15.98 -40.71
N ALA A 186 -17.00 16.61 -39.87
CA ALA A 186 -17.17 16.42 -38.44
C ALA A 186 -17.87 15.12 -38.01
N ALA A 187 -17.59 14.67 -36.78
CA ALA A 187 -18.57 14.09 -35.86
C ALA A 187 -18.05 14.15 -34.41
N ALA A 188 -18.91 14.58 -33.50
CA ALA A 188 -18.67 14.72 -32.07
C ALA A 188 -18.58 13.37 -31.33
N SER A 189 -17.88 13.36 -30.19
CA SER A 189 -18.25 12.55 -29.02
C SER A 189 -17.49 13.03 -27.79
N ALA A 190 -18.25 13.28 -26.72
CA ALA A 190 -17.79 13.67 -25.40
C ALA A 190 -17.29 12.46 -24.60
N THR A 191 -16.19 12.65 -23.85
CA THR A 191 -15.83 11.88 -22.65
C THR A 191 -14.77 12.72 -21.94
N GLY A 192 -14.99 13.27 -20.76
CA GLY A 192 -15.28 12.54 -19.54
C GLY A 192 -14.00 12.55 -18.72
N THR A 193 -13.83 13.59 -17.90
CA THR A 193 -12.68 13.84 -17.03
C THR A 193 -12.36 12.61 -16.18
N ALA A 194 -11.28 11.90 -16.52
CA ALA A 194 -10.71 10.87 -15.67
C ALA A 194 -10.00 11.56 -14.48
N ALA A 195 -10.70 11.62 -13.35
CA ALA A 195 -10.07 11.86 -12.06
C ALA A 195 -9.15 10.66 -11.76
N GLY A 196 -7.86 10.92 -11.65
CA GLY A 196 -6.83 9.92 -11.44
C GLY A 196 -7.01 9.18 -10.11
N ASN A 197 -7.06 7.85 -10.17
CA ASN A 197 -6.85 7.00 -9.02
C ASN A 197 -5.36 7.04 -8.63
N SER A 198 -5.03 7.85 -7.63
CA SER A 198 -3.72 7.82 -6.98
C SER A 198 -3.57 6.54 -6.15
N PRO A 199 -2.47 5.77 -6.26
CA PRO A 199 -2.16 4.70 -5.32
C PRO A 199 -1.95 5.26 -3.90
N ALA A 200 -2.31 4.46 -2.88
CA ALA A 200 -2.12 4.80 -1.47
C ALA A 200 -0.65 5.14 -1.17
N GLN A 201 -0.44 6.29 -0.51
CA GLN A 201 0.87 6.85 -0.24
C GLN A 201 1.68 5.98 0.74
N GLN A 202 2.95 5.80 0.41
CA GLN A 202 4.00 5.30 1.29
C GLN A 202 4.09 6.20 2.54
N THR A 203 3.55 5.76 3.68
CA THR A 203 3.69 6.51 4.92
C THR A 203 4.91 6.01 5.68
N THR A 204 6.00 6.76 5.61
CA THR A 204 7.10 6.66 6.58
C THR A 204 6.61 7.34 7.87
N ASN A 205 6.48 6.60 8.97
CA ASN A 205 6.19 7.22 10.27
C ASN A 205 7.36 8.12 10.68
N ALA A 206 7.21 9.44 10.56
CA ALA A 206 8.03 10.39 11.29
C ALA A 206 7.51 10.44 12.73
N ALA A 207 8.36 10.13 13.71
CA ALA A 207 8.03 10.24 15.13
C ALA A 207 7.66 11.70 15.51
N PRO A 208 6.81 11.93 16.54
CA PRO A 208 6.33 13.26 16.88
C PRO A 208 7.43 14.11 17.53
N GLY A 209 8.02 14.99 16.72
CA GLY A 209 8.79 16.14 17.18
C GLY A 209 7.83 17.20 17.74
N ARG A 210 8.03 17.50 19.03
CA ARG A 210 7.35 18.48 19.88
C ARG A 210 6.78 19.70 19.14
N PHE A 211 5.46 19.90 19.23
CA PHE A 211 4.80 21.13 18.84
C PHE A 211 5.20 22.26 19.81
N ALA A 212 6.08 23.16 19.37
CA ALA A 212 6.13 24.51 19.90
C ALA A 212 5.01 25.31 19.21
N SER A 213 3.98 25.68 19.98
CA SER A 213 2.87 26.51 19.55
C SER A 213 3.37 27.89 19.13
N ALA A 214 3.25 28.21 17.84
CA ALA A 214 3.44 29.55 17.31
C ALA A 214 2.14 30.37 17.53
N SER A 215 2.18 31.30 18.48
CA SER A 215 1.18 32.37 18.59
C SER A 215 1.39 33.35 17.44
N ARG A 216 0.32 33.60 16.68
CA ARG A 216 0.27 34.48 15.51
C ARG A 216 -0.14 35.88 15.97
N ASP A 217 0.82 36.80 16.13
CA ASP A 217 0.51 38.23 16.21
C ASP A 217 0.58 38.85 14.82
N SER A 218 -0.57 39.32 14.34
CA SER A 218 -0.74 39.99 13.05
C SER A 218 -0.51 41.49 13.19
N ILE A 219 0.31 42.01 12.28
CA ILE A 219 0.80 43.38 12.20
C ILE A 219 -0.16 44.18 11.32
N PHE A 220 -0.95 45.09 11.89
CA PHE A 220 -1.65 46.16 11.16
C PHE A 220 -1.94 47.32 12.11
N GLY A 221 -1.55 48.55 11.72
CA GLY A 221 -2.11 49.78 12.29
C GLY A 221 -1.09 50.83 12.77
N LEU A 222 -0.46 51.52 11.82
CA LEU A 222 0.07 52.88 12.04
C LEU A 222 -1.13 53.84 12.13
N GLY A 223 -1.30 54.53 13.26
CA GLY A 223 -2.32 55.56 13.45
C GLY A 223 -1.90 56.57 14.53
N LEU A 224 -1.56 57.78 14.10
CA LEU A 224 -1.27 58.98 14.90
C LEU A 224 -2.47 59.46 15.74
N ALA A 225 -2.21 59.92 16.97
CA ALA A 225 -2.76 61.09 17.68
C ALA A 225 -2.58 60.84 19.19
N GLY A 226 -1.79 61.60 19.96
CA GLY A 226 -2.09 62.96 20.45
C GLY A 226 -3.12 62.87 21.59
N LEU A 227 -3.05 63.52 22.75
CA LEU A 227 -2.17 64.49 23.40
C LEU A 227 -2.79 64.65 24.82
N ALA A 228 -1.97 64.85 25.87
CA ALA A 228 -2.30 65.55 27.13
C ALA A 228 -3.36 64.92 28.09
N ALA A 229 -3.36 65.12 29.42
CA ALA A 229 -2.44 65.63 30.42
C ALA A 229 -3.09 65.47 31.83
N PHE A 230 -2.30 65.73 32.89
CA PHE A 230 -2.64 66.01 34.31
C PHE A 230 -3.19 64.83 35.16
N VAL A 231 -2.42 64.30 36.15
CA VAL A 231 -2.11 64.82 37.51
C VAL A 231 -3.36 64.91 38.41
N ALA A 232 -3.41 64.11 39.47
CA ALA A 232 -3.42 64.60 40.86
C ALA A 232 -3.59 63.45 41.88
N LEU A 233 -2.69 63.47 42.85
CA LEU A 233 -2.71 62.95 44.23
C LEU A 233 -3.15 61.50 44.51
#